data_AF-A0A0M0JGD3-F1
#
_entry.id   AF-A0A0M0JGD3-F1
#
_cell.length_a   1.000
_cell.length_b   1.000
_cell.length_c   1.000
_cell.angle_alpha   90.00
_cell.angle_beta   90.00
_cell.angle_gamma   90.00
#
_symmetry.space_group_name_H-M   'P 1'
#
loop_
_entity.id
_entity.type
_entity.pdbx_description
1 polymer ?
#
loop_
_entity_poly.entity_id
_entity_poly.type
_entity_poly.pdbx_seq_one_letter_code
_entity_poly.pdbx_strand_id
1 'polypeptide(L)'
;MQIFVKTLTGKTRIAPVFEALSGEMPDVVFVKVDVDELEEVAAACGIQAMPTFQFYKKGAKIHEFSGASEDKIRQAIAQFK
;
A
#
# COMPACT_ATOMS: atom_id res chain seq x y z
N MET A 1 -3.71 -14.26 -9.55
CA MET A 1 -4.37 -14.09 -8.23
C MET A 1 -3.99 -12.68 -7.77
N GLN A 2 -4.93 -11.73 -7.76
CA GLN A 2 -4.59 -10.31 -7.59
C GLN A 2 -4.36 -9.96 -6.11
N ILE A 3 -3.17 -9.45 -5.79
CA ILE A 3 -2.91 -8.75 -4.53
C ILE A 3 -3.21 -7.27 -4.76
N PHE A 4 -3.86 -6.62 -3.80
CA PHE A 4 -4.00 -5.17 -3.80
C PHE A 4 -3.10 -4.59 -2.70
N VAL A 5 -2.20 -3.69 -3.07
CA VAL A 5 -1.39 -2.92 -2.14
C VAL A 5 -2.00 -1.54 -2.06
N LYS A 6 -2.61 -1.21 -0.91
CA LYS A 6 -3.16 0.11 -0.65
C LYS A 6 -2.14 0.92 0.13
N THR A 7 -1.70 2.04 -0.42
CA THR A 7 -0.89 3.02 0.30
C THR A 7 -1.73 4.24 0.64
N LEU A 8 -1.67 4.70 1.89
CA LEU A 8 -2.36 5.90 2.36
C LEU A 8 -1.31 6.95 2.69
N THR A 9 -1.14 7.93 1.80
CA THR A 9 -0.08 8.94 1.89
C THR A 9 -0.55 10.30 1.40
N GLY A 10 -0.13 11.38 2.06
CA GLY A 10 0.13 12.67 1.40
C GLY A 10 1.46 12.61 0.61
N LYS A 11 1.92 13.73 0.00
CA LYS A 11 3.16 13.77 -0.81
C LYS A 11 4.40 13.33 -0.01
N THR A 12 4.80 12.08 -0.17
CA THR A 12 5.95 11.47 0.52
C THR A 12 6.99 10.96 -0.48
N ARG A 13 8.25 10.84 -0.03
CA ARG A 13 9.38 10.37 -0.87
C ARG A 13 9.20 8.95 -1.43
N ILE A 14 8.29 8.16 -0.88
CA ILE A 14 8.03 6.78 -1.32
C ILE A 14 7.07 6.72 -2.52
N ALA A 15 6.34 7.80 -2.84
CA ALA A 15 5.41 7.84 -3.97
C ALA A 15 6.04 7.43 -5.32
N PRO A 16 7.20 8.00 -5.76
CA PRO A 16 7.83 7.58 -7.02
C PRO A 16 8.33 6.13 -6.98
N VAL A 17 8.76 5.64 -5.81
CA VAL A 17 9.16 4.23 -5.63
C VAL A 17 7.96 3.29 -5.80
N PHE A 18 6.82 3.65 -5.21
CA PHE A 18 5.58 2.89 -5.33
C PHE A 18 5.06 2.84 -6.77
N GLU A 19 5.19 3.95 -7.51
CA GLU A 19 4.86 3.99 -8.94
C GLU A 19 5.82 3.12 -9.76
N ALA A 20 7.13 3.16 -9.49
CA ALA A 20 8.10 2.29 -10.14
C ALA A 20 7.81 0.79 -9.89
N LEU A 21 7.54 0.41 -8.64
CA LEU A 21 7.16 -0.95 -8.27
C LEU A 21 5.90 -1.45 -8.99
N SER A 22 4.93 -0.55 -9.22
CA SER A 22 3.71 -0.89 -9.96
C SER A 22 3.99 -1.25 -11.41
N GLY A 23 5.01 -0.64 -12.03
CA GLY A 23 5.47 -0.99 -13.38
C GLY A 23 6.27 -2.30 -13.42
N GLU A 24 7.03 -2.60 -12.36
CA GLU A 24 7.82 -3.83 -12.24
C GLU A 24 6.97 -5.08 -11.94
N MET A 25 5.79 -4.91 -11.32
CA MET A 25 4.98 -6.01 -10.80
C MET A 25 3.54 -5.98 -11.34
N PRO A 26 3.33 -6.30 -12.63
CA PRO A 26 2.02 -6.18 -13.30
C PRO A 26 0.95 -7.14 -12.75
N ASP A 27 1.35 -8.15 -11.99
CA ASP A 27 0.50 -9.13 -11.32
C ASP A 27 0.04 -8.69 -9.92
N VAL A 28 0.47 -7.51 -9.48
CA VAL A 28 0.06 -6.86 -8.24
C VAL A 28 -0.63 -5.53 -8.58
N VAL A 29 -1.78 -5.28 -7.96
CA VAL A 29 -2.53 -4.04 -8.13
C VAL A 29 -2.09 -3.05 -7.05
N PHE A 30 -1.47 -1.95 -7.46
CA PHE A 30 -1.06 -0.88 -6.57
C PHE A 30 -2.15 0.20 -6.55
N VAL A 31 -2.65 0.53 -5.36
CA VAL A 31 -3.69 1.53 -5.13
C VAL A 31 -3.12 2.60 -4.21
N LYS A 32 -3.10 3.85 -4.68
CA LYS A 32 -2.77 5.02 -3.87
C LYS A 32 -4.07 5.69 -3.44
N VAL A 33 -4.22 5.90 -2.14
CA VAL A 33 -5.33 6.65 -1.57
C VAL A 33 -4.74 7.90 -0.91
N ASP A 34 -5.15 9.05 -1.43
CA ASP A 34 -4.83 10.33 -0.80
C ASP A 34 -5.77 10.51 0.40
N VAL A 35 -5.18 10.63 1.59
CA VAL A 35 -5.97 10.80 2.81
C VAL A 35 -6.35 12.25 3.07
N ASP A 36 -5.64 13.21 2.45
CA ASP A 36 -5.97 14.63 2.56
C ASP A 36 -7.31 14.92 1.87
N GLU A 37 -7.67 14.13 0.85
CA GLU A 37 -8.97 14.20 0.15
C GLU A 37 -10.00 13.19 0.66
N LEU A 38 -9.57 12.12 1.36
CA LEU A 38 -10.42 10.98 1.75
C LEU A 38 -10.21 10.57 3.21
N GLU A 39 -10.33 11.53 4.13
CA GLU A 39 -10.17 11.31 5.58
C GLU A 39 -11.09 10.20 6.12
N GLU A 40 -12.34 10.11 5.66
CA GLU A 40 -13.28 9.06 6.07
C GLU A 40 -12.79 7.66 5.71
N VAL A 41 -12.14 7.51 4.54
CA VAL A 41 -11.58 6.24 4.09
C VAL A 41 -10.37 5.86 4.93
N ALA A 42 -9.53 6.83 5.32
CA ALA A 42 -8.41 6.59 6.22
C ALA A 42 -8.89 6.13 7.60
N ALA A 43 -9.92 6.79 8.15
CA ALA A 43 -10.52 6.42 9.42
C ALA A 43 -11.14 5.01 9.36
N ALA A 44 -11.91 4.70 8.31
CA ALA A 44 -12.50 3.37 8.11
C ALA A 44 -11.46 2.26 7.93
N CYS A 45 -10.27 2.60 7.41
CA CYS A 45 -9.16 1.67 7.26
C CYS A 45 -8.30 1.53 8.53
N GLY A 46 -8.59 2.30 9.58
CA GLY A 46 -7.88 2.27 10.86
C GLY A 46 -6.45 2.80 10.78
N ILE A 47 -6.19 3.78 9.92
CA ILE A 47 -4.83 4.31 9.72
C ILE A 47 -4.44 5.18 10.91
N GLN A 48 -3.37 4.78 11.59
CA GLN A 48 -2.84 5.46 12.79
C GLN A 48 -1.48 6.14 12.55
N ALA A 49 -0.78 5.75 11.49
CA ALA A 49 0.53 6.28 11.13
C ALA A 49 0.61 6.47 9.62
N MET A 50 1.49 7.33 9.13
CA MET A 50 1.69 7.54 7.70
C MET A 50 3.17 7.49 7.34
N PRO A 51 3.53 6.91 6.18
CA PRO A 51 2.66 6.16 5.26
C PRO A 51 2.32 4.77 5.83
N THR A 52 1.12 4.24 5.52
CA THR A 52 0.73 2.85 5.83
C THR A 52 0.44 2.08 4.54
N PHE A 53 0.94 0.84 4.49
CA PHE A 53 0.75 -0.10 3.41
C PHE A 53 -0.10 -1.26 3.89
N GLN A 54 -1.26 -1.45 3.26
CA GLN A 54 -2.16 -2.56 3.51
C GLN A 54 -2.18 -3.51 2.32
N PHE A 55 -2.07 -4.80 2.58
CA PHE A 55 -2.07 -5.85 1.57
C PHE A 55 -3.37 -6.62 1.66
N TYR A 56 -4.06 -6.75 0.54
CA TYR A 56 -5.31 -7.48 0.44
C TYR A 56 -5.19 -8.63 -0.55
N LYS A 57 -5.77 -9.78 -0.20
CA LYS A 57 -5.89 -10.97 -1.06
C LYS A 57 -7.29 -11.53 -0.91
N LYS A 58 -7.98 -11.77 -2.03
CA LYS A 58 -9.38 -12.24 -2.06
C LYS A 58 -10.35 -11.37 -1.22
N GLY A 59 -10.13 -10.05 -1.20
CA GLY A 59 -10.97 -9.10 -0.48
C GLY A 59 -10.70 -8.97 1.03
N ALA A 60 -9.77 -9.75 1.59
CA ALA A 60 -9.40 -9.68 3.00
C ALA A 60 -8.01 -9.03 3.18
N LYS A 61 -7.85 -8.21 4.23
CA LYS A 61 -6.55 -7.66 4.64
C LYS A 61 -5.71 -8.79 5.23
N ILE A 62 -4.56 -9.07 4.63
CA ILE A 62 -3.66 -10.16 5.03
C ILE A 62 -2.39 -9.66 5.72
N HIS A 63 -2.01 -8.40 5.46
CA HIS A 63 -0.84 -7.80 6.06
C HIS A 63 -0.96 -6.27 6.08
N GLU A 64 -0.30 -5.65 7.04
CA GLU A 64 -0.19 -4.20 7.15
C GLU A 64 1.11 -3.83 7.84
N PHE A 65 1.75 -2.76 7.36
CA PHE A 65 2.82 -2.11 8.10
C PHE A 65 2.84 -0.60 7.82
N SER A 66 3.48 0.12 8.72
CA SER A 66 3.69 1.57 8.61
C SER A 66 5.17 1.91 8.40
N GLY A 67 5.42 3.03 7.72
CA GLY A 67 6.74 3.56 7.40
C GLY A 67 7.14 3.36 5.94
N ALA A 68 7.92 4.31 5.42
CA ALA A 68 8.41 4.33 4.04
C ALA A 68 9.63 3.41 3.87
N SER A 69 9.43 2.13 3.58
CA SER A 69 10.51 1.17 3.31
C SER A 69 10.20 0.34 2.08
N GLU A 70 10.99 0.52 1.03
CA GLU A 70 10.87 -0.25 -0.22
C GLU A 70 11.10 -1.75 0.01
N ASP A 71 12.12 -2.11 0.79
CA ASP A 71 12.44 -3.51 1.10
C ASP A 71 11.26 -4.24 1.74
N LYS A 72 10.56 -3.59 2.68
CA LYS A 72 9.37 -4.16 3.32
C LYS A 72 8.23 -4.37 2.33
N ILE A 73 8.03 -3.46 1.37
CA ILE A 73 7.02 -3.61 0.32
C ILE A 73 7.37 -4.84 -0.53
N ARG A 74 8.60 -4.93 -1.03
CA ARG A 74 9.06 -6.05 -1.86
C ARG A 74 8.96 -7.39 -1.12
N GLN A 75 9.40 -7.43 0.15
CA GLN A 75 9.32 -8.63 0.99
C GLN A 75 7.87 -9.07 1.22
N ALA A 76 6.97 -8.14 1.56
CA ALA A 76 5.56 -8.45 1.75
C ALA A 76 4.92 -8.98 0.46
N ILE A 77 5.19 -8.36 -0.69
CA ILE A 77 4.69 -8.83 -1.98
C ILE A 77 5.21 -10.25 -2.27
N ALA A 78 6.50 -10.50 -2.08
CA ALA A 78 7.11 -11.81 -2.31
C ALA A 78 6.51 -12.89 -1.38
N GLN A 79 6.23 -12.54 -0.12
CA GLN A 79 5.66 -13.46 0.87
C GLN A 79 4.18 -13.77 0.59
N PHE A 80 3.42 -12.79 0.09
CA PHE A 80 1.97 -12.91 -0.03
C PHE A 80 1.44 -13.13 -1.45
N LYS A 81 2.32 -13.22 -2.46
CA LYS A 81 1.97 -13.56 -3.85
C LYS A 81 1.19 -14.87 -3.95
#